data_AF-A0A2G9NWG1-F1
#
_entry.id   AF-A0A2G9NWG1-F1
#
_cell.length_a   1.000
_cell.length_b   1.000
_cell.length_c   1.000
_cell.angle_alpha   90.00
_cell.angle_beta   90.00
_cell.angle_gamma   90.00
#
_symmetry.space_group_name_H-M   'P 1'
#
loop_
_entity.id
_entity.type
_entity.pdbx_description
1 polymer ?
#
loop_
_entity_poly.entity_id
_entity_poly.type
_entity_poly.pdbx_seq_one_letter_code
_entity_poly.pdbx_strand_id
1 'polypeptide(L)' 'MVQSIIDINEDEDRILNIVKAKYGLKNKSQAVAFITRKYGDSFLEPELKP' A
#
# COMPACT_ATOMS: atom_id res chain seq x y z
N MET A 1 14.32 -5.30 7.60
CA MET A 1 13.39 -5.05 6.48
C MET A 1 13.05 -6.43 5.92
N VAL A 2 11.76 -6.77 5.84
CA VAL A 2 11.33 -8.06 5.27
C VAL A 2 10.92 -7.83 3.82
N GLN A 3 11.31 -8.73 2.93
CA GLN A 3 10.85 -8.74 1.54
C GLN A 3 9.86 -9.89 1.35
N SER A 4 8.79 -9.62 0.62
CA SER A 4 7.76 -10.60 0.29
C SER A 4 7.45 -10.50 -1.20
N ILE A 5 7.30 -11.65 -1.83
CA ILE A 5 6.75 -11.76 -3.19
C ILE A 5 5.23 -11.91 -3.01
N ILE A 6 4.47 -11.08 -3.73
CA ILE A 6 3.01 -11.12 -3.73
C ILE A 6 2.53 -11.20 -5.18
N ASP A 7 1.48 -11.98 -5.41
CA ASP A 7 0.77 -11.98 -6.67
C ASP A 7 -0.34 -10.93 -6.60
N ILE A 8 -0.42 -10.09 -7.63
CA ILE A 8 -1.48 -9.09 -7.79
C ILE A 8 -2.04 -9.19 -9.21
N ASN A 9 -3.33 -8.93 -9.35
CA ASN A 9 -3.99 -8.91 -10.65
C ASN A 9 -3.77 -7.57 -11.38
N GLU A 10 -4.23 -7.47 -12.62
CA GLU A 10 -4.03 -6.29 -13.47
C GLU A 10 -4.68 -5.02 -12.90
N ASP A 11 -5.88 -5.17 -12.29
CA ASP A 11 -6.61 -4.04 -11.71
C ASP A 11 -5.89 -3.50 -10.46
N GLU A 12 -5.40 -4.39 -9.60
CA GLU A 12 -4.57 -4.04 -8.45
C GLU A 12 -3.28 -3.33 -8.89
N ASP A 13 -2.64 -3.79 -9.98
CA ASP A 13 -1.44 -3.15 -10.52
C ASP A 13 -1.71 -1.72 -10.99
N ARG A 14 -2.82 -1.51 -11.70
CA ARG A 14 -3.27 -0.19 -12.16
C ARG A 14 -3.52 0.73 -10.98
N ILE A 15 -4.21 0.26 -9.94
CA ILE A 15 -4.45 1.03 -8.72
C ILE A 15 -3.13 1.43 -8.07
N LEU A 16 -2.19 0.50 -7.90
CA LEU A 16 -0.88 0.79 -7.32
C LEU A 16 -0.08 1.81 -8.14
N ASN A 17 -0.15 1.75 -9.47
CA ASN A 17 0.48 2.75 -10.33
C ASN A 17 -0.13 4.14 -10.16
N ILE A 18 -1.46 4.25 -10.05
CA ILE A 18 -2.15 5.51 -9.79
C ILE A 18 -1.74 6.09 -8.43
N VAL A 19 -1.75 5.27 -7.37
CA VAL A 19 -1.30 5.69 -6.03
C VAL A 19 0.15 6.15 -6.06
N LYS A 20 1.03 5.37 -6.71
CA LYS A 20 2.45 5.70 -6.85
C LYS A 20 2.63 7.07 -7.51
N ALA A 21 1.94 7.34 -8.61
CA ALA A 21 2.02 8.61 -9.32
C ALA A 21 1.45 9.77 -8.48
N LYS A 22 0.27 9.59 -7.88
CA LYS A 22 -0.42 10.62 -7.09
C LYS A 22 0.42 11.13 -5.91
N TYR A 23 1.18 10.24 -5.27
CA TYR A 23 1.98 10.57 -4.09
C TYR A 23 3.49 10.68 -4.37
N GLY A 24 3.92 10.65 -5.64
CA GLY A 24 5.32 10.78 -6.02
C GLY A 24 6.22 9.66 -5.49
N LEU A 25 5.68 8.44 -5.34
CA LEU A 25 6.38 7.29 -4.77
C LEU A 25 7.31 6.65 -5.81
N LYS A 26 8.45 6.10 -5.36
CA LYS A 26 9.49 5.60 -6.26
C LYS A 26 9.16 4.22 -6.85
N ASN A 27 8.45 3.38 -6.11
CA ASN A 27 8.14 2.01 -6.53
C ASN A 27 6.80 1.52 -5.95
N LYS A 28 6.33 0.37 -6.44
CA LYS A 28 5.06 -0.24 -6.01
C LYS A 28 5.10 -0.69 -4.55
N SER A 29 6.25 -1.12 -4.04
CA SER A 29 6.39 -1.48 -2.62
C SER A 29 6.14 -0.29 -1.68
N GLN A 30 6.58 0.91 -2.06
CA GLN A 30 6.24 2.14 -1.33
C GLN A 30 4.75 2.46 -1.41
N ALA A 31 4.11 2.22 -2.55
CA ALA A 31 2.66 2.38 -2.70
C ALA A 31 1.89 1.41 -1.78
N VAL A 32 2.29 0.14 -1.73
CA VAL A 32 1.72 -0.86 -0.81
C VAL A 32 1.89 -0.41 0.65
N ALA A 33 3.10 -0.02 1.05
CA ALA A 33 3.33 0.46 2.42
C ALA A 33 2.49 1.70 2.76
N PHE A 34 2.29 2.61 1.81
CA PHE A 34 1.45 3.78 1.98
C PHE A 34 -0.02 3.41 2.19
N ILE A 35 -0.59 2.53 1.35
CA ILE A 35 -1.99 2.13 1.49
C ILE A 35 -2.23 1.33 2.77
N THR A 36 -1.29 0.46 3.18
CA THR A 36 -1.41 -0.31 4.43
C THR A 36 -1.46 0.62 5.64
N ARG A 37 -0.58 1.63 5.69
CA ARG A 37 -0.62 2.65 6.76
C ARG A 37 -1.90 3.45 6.74
N LYS A 38 -2.32 3.94 5.57
CA LYS A 38 -3.58 4.68 5.43
C LYS A 38 -4.78 3.85 5.86
N TYR A 39 -4.78 2.55 5.55
CA TYR A 39 -5.81 1.65 6.02
C TYR A 39 -5.80 1.52 7.55
N GLY A 40 -4.63 1.30 8.14
CA GLY A 40 -4.43 1.26 9.59
C GLY A 40 -4.94 2.50 10.30
N ASP A 41 -4.56 3.68 9.82
CA ASP A 41 -4.94 4.96 10.42
C ASP A 41 -6.44 5.20 10.37
N SER A 42 -7.07 4.85 9.24
CA SER A 42 -8.45 5.23 8.91
C SER A 42 -9.50 4.20 9.29
N PHE A 43 -9.15 2.91 9.36
CA PHE A 43 -10.14 1.82 9.50
C PHE A 43 -9.84 0.85 10.63
N LEU A 44 -8.60 0.74 11.15
CA LEU A 44 -8.36 -0.12 12.30
C LEU A 44 -8.85 0.54 13.59
N GLU A 45 -9.51 -0.26 14.42
CA GLU A 45 -9.88 0.10 15.79
C GLU A 45 -8.62 0.49 16.58
N PRO A 46 -8.71 1.44 17.54
CA PRO A 46 -7.55 1.93 18.27
C PRO A 46 -6.69 0.83 18.91
N GLU A 47 -7.35 -0.21 19.42
CA GLU A 47 -6.73 -1.41 20.02
C GLU A 47 -6.02 -2.33 19.03
N LEU A 48 -6.29 -2.20 17.73
CA LEU A 48 -5.67 -2.99 16.66
C LEU A 48 -4.58 -2.21 15.90
N LYS A 49 -4.31 -0.96 16.28
CA LYS A 49 -3.24 -0.16 15.69
C LYS A 49 -1.88 -0.66 16.19
N PRO A 50 -0.95 -1.02 15.28
CA PRO A 50 0.37 -1.51 15.66
C PRO A 50 1.27 -0.42 16.27
#